data_AF-A0A1H3TT99-F1
#
_entry.id   AF-A0A1H3TT99-F1
#
_cell.length_a   1.000
_cell.length_b   1.000
_cell.length_c   1.000
_cell.angle_alpha   90.00
_cell.angle_beta   90.00
_cell.angle_gamma   90.00
#
_symmetry.space_group_name_H-M   'P 1'
#
loop_
_entity.id
_entity.type
_entity.pdbx_description
1 polymer ?
#
loop_
_entity_poly.entity_id
_entity_poly.type
_entity_poly.pdbx_seq_one_letter_code
_entity_poly.pdbx_strand_id
1 'polypeptide(L)' 'MTTCISCQHWQPKQTDPGMRRLGYAQCMKRTKGHTYSATAPACDQHKEVTQEQAQKRAEWINKGVGK' A
#
# COMPACT_ATOMS: atom_id res chain seq x y z
N MET A 1 0.20 -13.12 -7.13
CA MET A 1 1.43 -12.30 -7.22
C MET A 1 1.47 -11.37 -6.02
N THR A 2 2.59 -11.27 -5.32
CA THR A 2 2.73 -10.40 -4.14
C THR A 2 2.83 -8.95 -4.58
N THR A 3 2.00 -8.08 -4.00
CA THR A 3 1.91 -6.66 -4.36
C THR A 3 2.20 -5.75 -3.17
N CYS A 4 2.47 -4.47 -3.45
CA CYS A 4 2.82 -3.48 -2.42
C CYS A 4 1.80 -3.36 -1.29
N ILE A 5 0.51 -3.64 -1.53
CA ILE A 5 -0.53 -3.63 -0.47
C ILE A 5 -0.22 -4.56 0.69
N SER A 6 0.48 -5.67 0.42
CA SER A 6 0.87 -6.68 1.41
C SER A 6 2.18 -6.35 2.13
N CYS A 7 2.81 -5.21 1.83
CA CYS A 7 4.12 -4.85 2.35
C CYS A 7 4.02 -3.95 3.60
N GLN A 8 4.81 -4.25 4.64
CA GLN A 8 4.93 -3.46 5.88
C GLN A 8 5.49 -2.06 5.60
N HIS A 9 6.32 -1.90 4.57
CA HIS A 9 6.88 -0.61 4.19
C HIS A 9 5.92 0.29 3.42
N TRP A 10 4.79 -0.27 2.95
CA TRP A 10 3.72 0.46 2.29
C TRP A 10 2.81 1.10 3.36
N GLN A 11 2.91 2.42 3.53
CA GLN A 11 2.38 3.15 4.69
C GLN A 11 1.26 4.13 4.28
N PRO A 12 0.01 3.64 4.11
CA PRO A 12 -1.11 4.48 3.66
C PRO A 12 -1.46 5.57 4.68
N LYS A 13 -1.23 5.34 5.98
CA LYS A 13 -1.49 6.34 7.03
C LYS A 13 -0.55 7.56 6.97
N GLN A 14 0.65 7.39 6.43
CA GLN A 14 1.64 8.45 6.25
C GLN A 14 1.59 9.07 4.85
N THR A 15 0.66 8.62 4.02
CA THR A 15 0.47 9.11 2.66
C THR A 15 -0.56 10.22 2.64
N ASP A 16 -0.36 11.19 1.74
CA ASP A 16 -1.36 12.19 1.41
C ASP A 16 -2.77 11.56 1.26
N PRO A 17 -3.83 12.14 1.87
CA PRO A 17 -5.17 11.59 1.82
C PRO A 17 -5.73 11.41 0.40
N GLY A 18 -5.39 12.28 -0.55
CA GLY A 18 -5.81 12.18 -1.95
C GLY A 18 -5.17 10.98 -2.63
N MET A 19 -3.85 10.83 -2.50
CA MET A 19 -3.11 9.67 -3.02
C MET A 19 -3.57 8.36 -2.37
N ARG A 20 -3.78 8.38 -1.05
CA ARG A 20 -4.34 7.25 -0.30
C ARG A 20 -5.67 6.84 -0.90
N ARG A 21 -6.60 7.79 -1.08
CA ARG A 21 -7.90 7.55 -1.73
C ARG A 21 -7.78 7.06 -3.16
N LEU A 22 -6.62 7.16 -3.82
CA LEU A 22 -6.35 6.61 -5.15
C LEU A 22 -5.65 5.24 -5.10
N GLY A 23 -5.49 4.65 -3.92
CA GLY A 23 -4.85 3.35 -3.74
C GLY A 23 -3.33 3.41 -3.80
N TYR A 24 -2.75 4.58 -3.57
CA TYR A 24 -1.31 4.78 -3.49
C TYR A 24 -0.86 4.96 -2.04
N ALA A 25 0.32 4.47 -1.71
CA ALA A 25 0.98 4.81 -0.45
C ALA A 25 2.48 4.98 -0.58
N GLN A 26 3.04 5.79 0.32
CA GLN A 26 4.47 5.96 0.45
C GLN A 26 5.14 4.63 0.84
N CYS A 27 6.27 4.35 0.20
CA CYS A 27 7.16 3.28 0.63
C CYS A 27 8.27 3.85 1.51
N MET A 28 8.33 3.43 2.77
CA MET A 28 9.33 3.93 3.73
C MET A 28 10.71 3.28 3.59
N LYS A 29 10.93 2.46 2.56
CA LYS A 29 12.18 1.71 2.36
C LYS A 29 12.81 1.89 0.99
N ARG A 30 12.03 1.73 -0.08
CA ARG A 30 12.54 1.74 -1.47
C ARG A 30 13.03 3.13 -1.90
N THR A 31 12.20 4.16 -1.72
CA THR A 31 12.57 5.52 -2.13
C THR A 31 11.78 6.52 -1.30
N LYS A 32 12.48 7.41 -0.58
CA LYS A 32 11.84 8.43 0.26
C LYS A 32 10.99 9.36 -0.63
N GLY A 33 9.79 9.69 -0.16
CA GLY A 33 8.88 10.62 -0.84
C GLY A 33 8.12 10.05 -2.05
N HIS A 34 8.32 8.79 -2.43
CA HIS A 34 7.61 8.18 -3.55
C HIS A 34 6.41 7.36 -3.08
N THR A 35 5.30 7.51 -3.79
CA THR A 35 4.10 6.69 -3.60
C THR A 35 4.06 5.56 -4.62
N TYR A 36 3.52 4.42 -4.20
CA TYR A 36 3.40 3.21 -5.01
C TYR A 36 1.95 2.72 -4.95
N SER A 37 1.43 2.27 -6.08
CA SER A 37 0.10 1.65 -6.14
C SER A 37 0.05 0.40 -5.26
N ALA A 38 -1.08 0.19 -4.59
CA ALA A 38 -1.38 -1.02 -3.83
C ALA A 38 -1.24 -2.29 -4.70
N THR A 39 -1.58 -2.22 -5.98
CA THR A 39 -1.52 -3.34 -6.94
C THR A 39 -0.18 -3.47 -7.65
N ALA A 40 0.76 -2.55 -7.42
CA ALA A 40 2.09 -2.65 -8.01
C ALA A 40 2.81 -3.92 -7.52
N PRO A 41 3.62 -4.58 -8.38
CA PRO A 41 4.45 -5.69 -7.96
C PRO A 41 5.35 -5.33 -6.78
N ALA A 42 5.47 -6.24 -5.83
CA ALA A 42 6.39 -6.11 -4.72
C ALA A 42 7.86 -6.08 -5.21
N CYS A 43 8.71 -5.30 -4.55
CA CYS A 43 10.16 -5.30 -4.78
C CYS A 43 10.88 -6.29 -3.86
N ASP A 44 12.17 -6.51 -4.07
CA ASP A 44 13.00 -7.43 -3.27
C ASP A 44 13.09 -7.08 -1.78
N GLN A 45 12.79 -5.82 -1.42
CA GLN A 45 12.71 -5.36 -0.02
C GLN A 45 11.32 -5.58 0.60
N HIS A 46 10.47 -6.40 -0.01
CA HIS A 46 9.15 -6.71 0.53
C HIS A 46 9.26 -7.38 1.89
N LYS A 47 8.38 -6.93 2.79
CA LYS A 47 8.20 -7.55 4.10
C LYS A 47 6.72 -7.67 4.34
N GLU A 48 6.24 -8.88 4.56
CA GLU A 48 4.82 -9.14 4.67
C GLU A 48 4.22 -8.47 5.92
N VAL A 49 3.00 -7.95 5.79
CA VAL A 49 2.17 -7.56 6.94
C VAL A 49 1.45 -8.78 7.51
N THR A 50 0.81 -8.63 8.67
CA THR A 50 -0.07 -9.70 9.17
C THR A 50 -1.24 -9.93 8.21
N GLN A 51 -1.77 -11.15 8.19
CA GLN A 51 -2.93 -11.50 7.36
C GLN A 51 -4.12 -10.57 7.63
N GLU A 52 -4.38 -10.22 8.89
CA GLU A 52 -5.45 -9.28 9.26
C GLU A 52 -5.23 -7.89 8.64
N GLN A 53 -3.99 -7.38 8.66
CA GLN A 53 -3.65 -6.10 8.04
C GLN A 53 -3.79 -6.15 6.51
N ALA A 54 -3.39 -7.26 5.88
CA ALA A 54 -3.55 -7.45 4.44
C ALA A 54 -5.04 -7.44 4.05
N GLN A 55 -5.89 -8.14 4.79
CA GLN A 55 -7.34 -8.17 4.57
C GLN A 55 -7.96 -6.78 4.68
N LYS A 56 -7.69 -6.07 5.78
CA LYS A 56 -8.20 -4.70 5.98
C LYS A 56 -7.78 -3.74 4.86
N ARG A 57 -6.55 -3.86 4.37
CA ARG A 57 -6.06 -3.05 3.24
C ARG A 57 -6.76 -3.43 1.94
N ALA A 58 -6.93 -4.72 1.66
CA ALA A 58 -7.63 -5.20 0.47
C ALA A 58 -9.11 -4.76 0.45
N GLU A 59 -9.81 -4.90 1.57
CA GLU A 59 -11.18 -4.39 1.74
C GLU A 59 -11.27 -2.90 1.46
N TRP A 60 -10.31 -2.13 1.98
CA TRP A 60 -10.29 -0.68 1.79
C TRP A 60 -10.07 -0.28 0.32
N ILE A 61 -9.19 -0.95 -0.41
CA ILE A 61 -9.01 -0.72 -1.86
C ILE A 61 -10.29 -1.10 -2.63
N ASN A 62 -10.88 -2.26 -2.30
CA ASN A 62 -12.08 -2.78 -2.98
C ASN A 62 -13.34 -1.96 -2.71
N LYS A 63 -13.46 -1.31 -1.54
CA LYS A 63 -14.62 -0.46 -1.17
C LYS A 63 -14.71 0.86 -1.92
N GLY A 64 -13.76 1.15 -2.82
CA GLY A 64 -13.78 2.39 -3.59
C GLY A 64 -12.82 3.40 -3.00
N VAL A 65 -11.60 3.28 -3.44
CA VAL A 65 -10.69 4.39 -3.67
C VAL A 65 -11.42 5.44 -4.56
N GLY A 66 -12.13 6.39 -3.93
CA GLY A 66 -12.85 7.48 -4.61
C GLY A 66 -14.19 7.12 -5.27
N LYS A 67 -15.16 6.59 -4.51
CA LYS A 67 -16.57 6.94 -4.77
C LYS A 67 -16.93 8.23 -4.04
#